data_AF-A0A9P6EFS7-F1
#
_entry.id   AF-A0A9P6EFS7-F1
#
_cell.length_a   1.000
_cell.length_b   1.000
_cell.length_c   1.000
_cell.angle_alpha   90.00
_cell.angle_beta   90.00
_cell.angle_gamma   90.00
#
_symmetry.space_group_name_H-M   'P 1'
#
loop_
_entity.id
_entity.type
_entity.pdbx_description
1 polymer ?
#
loop_
_entity_poly.entity_id
_entity_poly.type
_entity_poly.pdbx_seq_one_letter_code
_entity_poly.pdbx_strand_id
1 'polypeptide(L)'
;MSDDKSSSKSRLTVNYQEAYQNGQKKLQQLQLANEQLNRELQSSKNQNTTLQRQVETSAKEYKASQQTVQKLQNDSGLLKQQITQLEEECKMARATHQREIHSVRRSNRYTDQLAAIRYKNIVAIETLLEASGILPFTHLLDKVDAFNEAVTQAAKFLARNVVRRHPEVFPEEIDRALQDVKALMGRRLSEALSSQSHYASEPESSVNITTSLKDISRIVLQSFIIRFCVLNIQQLSVYTRDKDTWEPIFENSLSLSSTETPTLDGFKASLLRTLSSIFKVAGWAIIGTKNRSEFSDLLDPLYGSRESLRAAVADTFASAKIEVLLADEGVVFEDEVTTDFFETHDEERNEKVVGTMGVGLVKVVVTPGADTGLQEQRKSILHAQVALESDMERALDPQPERGEDLSDDDIECDGTPPW
;
A
#
# COMPACT_ATOMS: atom_id res chain seq x y z
N MET A 1 -46.89 -35.02 154.82
CA MET A 1 -47.46 -36.06 155.70
C MET A 1 -47.25 -37.40 155.01
N SER A 2 -46.64 -38.34 155.74
CA SER A 2 -46.67 -39.80 155.60
C SER A 2 -45.91 -40.49 154.45
N ASP A 3 -44.82 -41.17 154.84
CA ASP A 3 -44.46 -42.60 154.67
C ASP A 3 -45.12 -43.38 153.50
N ASP A 4 -44.48 -44.34 152.80
CA ASP A 4 -43.85 -45.53 153.38
C ASP A 4 -43.04 -46.35 152.34
N LYS A 5 -42.24 -47.30 152.84
CA LYS A 5 -41.21 -48.12 152.19
C LYS A 5 -41.71 -49.43 151.53
N SER A 6 -40.93 -49.86 150.52
CA SER A 6 -40.43 -51.23 150.26
C SER A 6 -41.16 -52.19 149.29
N SER A 7 -40.32 -53.06 148.68
CA SER A 7 -40.60 -54.42 148.14
C SER A 7 -41.04 -54.50 146.66
N SER A 8 -40.55 -55.36 145.76
CA SER A 8 -39.49 -56.39 145.75
C SER A 8 -39.18 -56.85 144.31
N LYS A 9 -37.98 -57.39 144.13
CA LYS A 9 -37.39 -58.06 142.95
C LYS A 9 -38.24 -59.21 142.38
N SER A 10 -38.42 -59.30 141.05
CA SER A 10 -38.38 -60.57 140.25
C SER A 10 -38.66 -60.36 138.74
N ARG A 11 -37.78 -59.70 137.97
CA ARG A 11 -37.87 -59.57 136.49
C ARG A 11 -36.50 -59.36 135.79
N LEU A 12 -35.45 -60.10 136.15
CA LEU A 12 -34.07 -59.85 135.68
C LEU A 12 -33.50 -60.85 134.67
N THR A 13 -34.23 -61.90 134.29
CA THR A 13 -33.72 -62.98 133.40
C THR A 13 -34.23 -62.91 131.95
N VAL A 14 -35.19 -62.05 131.63
CA VAL A 14 -35.68 -61.83 130.24
C VAL A 14 -34.83 -60.77 129.49
N ASN A 15 -34.03 -59.98 130.22
CA ASN A 15 -33.42 -58.75 129.68
C ASN A 15 -32.05 -58.95 128.99
N TYR A 16 -31.37 -60.09 129.21
CA TYR A 16 -30.03 -60.34 128.62
C TYR A 16 -30.09 -60.89 127.19
N GLN A 17 -31.04 -61.77 126.90
CA GLN A 17 -31.20 -62.35 125.56
C GLN A 17 -31.74 -61.31 124.57
N GLU A 18 -32.63 -60.45 125.05
CA GLU A 18 -33.18 -59.33 124.30
C GLU A 18 -32.11 -58.24 124.06
N ALA A 19 -31.25 -57.96 125.06
CA ALA A 19 -30.10 -57.08 124.89
C ALA A 19 -29.05 -57.63 123.90
N TYR A 20 -28.80 -58.94 123.89
CA TYR A 20 -27.88 -59.58 122.93
C TYR A 20 -28.44 -59.57 121.49
N GLN A 21 -29.72 -59.88 121.32
CA GLN A 21 -30.39 -59.80 120.00
C GLN A 21 -30.51 -58.35 119.51
N ASN A 22 -30.77 -57.39 120.39
CA ASN A 22 -30.72 -55.97 120.05
C ASN A 22 -29.29 -55.52 119.72
N GLY A 23 -28.29 -56.03 120.41
CA GLY A 23 -26.87 -55.81 120.10
C GLY A 23 -26.49 -56.33 118.72
N GLN A 24 -26.91 -57.55 118.35
CA GLN A 24 -26.67 -58.11 117.01
C GLN A 24 -27.44 -57.38 115.90
N LYS A 25 -28.72 -57.04 116.13
CA LYS A 25 -29.49 -56.21 115.19
C LYS A 25 -28.85 -54.84 114.99
N LYS A 26 -28.35 -54.21 116.07
CA LYS A 26 -27.63 -52.93 116.01
C LYS A 26 -26.30 -53.09 115.28
N LEU A 27 -25.56 -54.18 115.49
CA LEU A 27 -24.33 -54.49 114.78
C LEU A 27 -24.58 -54.67 113.28
N GLN A 28 -25.61 -55.42 112.90
CA GLN A 28 -26.03 -55.57 111.50
C GLN A 28 -26.48 -54.24 110.89
N GLN A 29 -27.26 -53.44 111.61
CA GLN A 29 -27.65 -52.10 111.16
C GLN A 29 -26.44 -51.20 110.95
N LEU A 30 -25.46 -51.25 111.86
CA LEU A 30 -24.22 -50.48 111.73
C LEU A 30 -23.37 -50.99 110.56
N GLN A 31 -23.28 -52.31 110.34
CA GLN A 31 -22.58 -52.87 109.18
C GLN A 31 -23.24 -52.44 107.87
N LEU A 32 -24.57 -52.50 107.78
CA LEU A 32 -25.33 -52.12 106.61
C LEU A 32 -25.24 -50.61 106.35
N ALA A 33 -25.29 -49.79 107.41
CA ALA A 33 -25.06 -48.36 107.33
C ALA A 33 -23.63 -48.05 106.86
N ASN A 34 -22.62 -48.78 107.33
CA ASN A 34 -21.23 -48.57 106.96
C ASN A 34 -20.96 -49.00 105.50
N GLU A 35 -21.58 -50.08 105.04
CA GLU A 35 -21.57 -50.47 103.62
C GLU A 35 -22.25 -49.43 102.74
N GLN A 36 -23.39 -48.90 103.16
CA GLN A 36 -24.08 -47.83 102.43
C GLN A 36 -23.21 -46.57 102.36
N LEU A 37 -22.62 -46.16 103.49
CA LEU A 37 -21.70 -45.02 103.55
C LEU A 37 -20.48 -45.22 102.65
N ASN A 38 -19.93 -46.44 102.60
CA ASN A 38 -18.83 -46.77 101.68
C ASN A 38 -19.26 -46.71 100.21
N ARG A 39 -20.48 -47.16 99.86
CA ARG A 39 -21.01 -47.03 98.49
C ARG A 39 -21.22 -45.57 98.11
N GLU A 40 -21.78 -44.76 98.99
CA GLU A 40 -21.97 -43.32 98.78
C GLU A 40 -20.62 -42.60 98.66
N LEU A 41 -19.65 -42.92 99.52
CA LEU A 41 -18.29 -42.39 99.44
C LEU A 41 -17.62 -42.77 98.12
N GLN A 42 -17.78 -44.01 97.66
CA GLN A 42 -17.21 -44.46 96.39
C GLN A 42 -17.91 -43.82 95.18
N SER A 43 -19.23 -43.69 95.24
CA SER A 43 -20.02 -42.96 94.24
C SER A 43 -19.58 -41.50 94.15
N SER A 44 -19.43 -40.84 95.29
CA SER A 44 -18.95 -39.45 95.38
C SER A 44 -17.52 -39.30 94.86
N LYS A 45 -16.60 -40.24 95.17
CA LYS A 45 -15.25 -40.27 94.58
C LYS A 45 -15.28 -40.42 93.06
N ASN A 46 -16.12 -41.30 92.53
CA ASN A 46 -16.28 -41.48 91.09
C ASN A 46 -16.86 -40.22 90.42
N GLN A 47 -17.79 -39.53 91.08
CA GLN A 47 -18.34 -38.27 90.60
C GLN A 47 -17.30 -37.15 90.61
N ASN A 48 -16.53 -37.01 91.70
CA ASN A 48 -15.45 -36.02 91.80
C ASN A 48 -14.37 -36.25 90.75
N THR A 49 -13.95 -37.51 90.52
CA THR A 49 -12.98 -37.81 89.46
C THR A 49 -13.53 -37.51 88.06
N THR A 50 -14.84 -37.71 87.83
CA THR A 50 -15.49 -37.34 86.57
C THR A 50 -15.53 -35.83 86.37
N LEU A 51 -15.93 -35.07 87.39
CA LEU A 51 -15.95 -33.61 87.35
C LEU A 51 -14.54 -33.04 87.18
N GLN A 52 -13.55 -33.60 87.86
CA GLN A 52 -12.16 -33.16 87.75
C GLN A 52 -11.62 -33.36 86.33
N ARG A 53 -11.91 -34.51 85.70
CA ARG A 53 -11.60 -34.73 84.28
C ARG A 53 -12.32 -33.75 83.36
N GLN A 54 -13.59 -33.43 83.63
CA GLN A 54 -14.32 -32.44 82.84
C GLN A 54 -13.70 -31.04 82.96
N VAL A 55 -13.34 -30.60 84.17
CA VAL A 55 -12.66 -29.32 84.39
C VAL A 55 -11.30 -29.29 83.68
N GLU A 56 -10.53 -30.36 83.74
CA GLU A 56 -9.24 -30.47 83.03
C GLU A 56 -9.41 -30.41 81.51
N THR A 57 -10.42 -31.10 80.96
CA THR A 57 -10.74 -31.05 79.52
C THR A 57 -11.16 -29.65 79.11
N SER A 58 -12.09 -29.02 79.84
CA SER A 58 -12.54 -27.64 79.56
C SER A 58 -11.40 -26.63 79.68
N ALA A 59 -10.47 -26.81 80.63
CA ALA A 59 -9.31 -25.94 80.76
C ALA A 59 -8.34 -26.07 79.57
N LYS A 60 -8.14 -27.29 79.05
CA LYS A 60 -7.34 -27.53 77.83
C LYS A 60 -8.00 -26.91 76.60
N GLU A 61 -9.31 -27.08 76.44
CA GLU A 61 -10.08 -26.48 75.34
C GLU A 61 -10.05 -24.96 75.39
N TYR A 62 -10.23 -24.37 76.58
CA TYR A 62 -10.14 -22.93 76.78
C TYR A 62 -8.75 -22.38 76.39
N LYS A 63 -7.67 -23.06 76.81
CA LYS A 63 -6.31 -22.67 76.46
C LYS A 63 -6.05 -22.76 74.96
N ALA A 64 -6.53 -23.82 74.30
CA ALA A 64 -6.43 -23.96 72.84
C ALA A 64 -7.21 -22.84 72.13
N SER A 65 -8.44 -22.55 72.56
CA SER A 65 -9.24 -21.46 72.01
C SER A 65 -8.58 -20.09 72.20
N GLN A 66 -7.96 -19.84 73.36
CA GLN A 66 -7.23 -18.59 73.61
C GLN A 66 -6.03 -18.42 72.67
N GLN A 67 -5.28 -19.49 72.41
CA GLN A 67 -4.19 -19.48 71.43
C GLN A 67 -4.70 -19.21 70.00
N THR A 68 -5.84 -19.78 69.62
CA THR A 68 -6.47 -19.51 68.32
C THR A 68 -6.89 -18.05 68.19
N VAL A 69 -7.52 -17.48 69.22
CA VAL A 69 -7.91 -16.06 69.23
C VAL A 69 -6.69 -15.14 69.10
N GLN A 70 -5.61 -15.42 69.83
CA GLN A 70 -4.38 -14.63 69.73
C GLN A 70 -3.77 -14.69 68.32
N LYS A 71 -3.77 -15.88 67.70
CA LYS A 71 -3.29 -16.04 66.32
C LYS A 71 -4.15 -15.22 65.35
N LEU A 72 -5.47 -15.33 65.45
CA LEU A 72 -6.40 -14.56 64.59
C LEU A 72 -6.28 -13.05 64.79
N GLN A 73 -5.99 -12.58 66.00
CA GLN A 73 -5.73 -11.17 66.26
C GLN A 73 -4.45 -10.69 65.58
N ASN A 74 -3.38 -11.48 65.63
CA ASN A 74 -2.13 -11.18 64.93
C ASN A 74 -2.33 -11.17 63.41
N ASP A 75 -3.02 -12.19 62.87
CA ASP A 75 -3.33 -12.30 61.44
C ASP A 75 -4.21 -11.13 60.97
N SER A 76 -5.19 -10.71 61.78
CA SER A 76 -6.03 -9.54 61.51
C SER A 76 -5.22 -8.24 61.50
N GLY A 77 -4.24 -8.10 62.41
CA GLY A 77 -3.33 -6.97 62.43
C GLY A 77 -2.48 -6.88 61.16
N LEU A 78 -1.93 -8.02 60.72
CA LEU A 78 -1.14 -8.12 59.49
C LEU A 78 -1.97 -7.78 58.24
N LEU A 79 -3.18 -8.33 58.14
CA LEU A 79 -4.08 -8.04 57.03
C LEU A 79 -4.46 -6.55 56.96
N LYS A 80 -4.67 -5.89 58.10
CA LYS A 80 -4.93 -4.44 58.13
C LYS A 80 -3.75 -3.63 57.58
N GLN A 81 -2.51 -4.00 57.94
CA GLN A 81 -1.31 -3.34 57.40
C GLN A 81 -1.19 -3.54 55.88
N GLN A 82 -1.45 -4.76 55.39
CA GLN A 82 -1.44 -5.06 53.95
C GLN A 82 -2.50 -4.26 53.20
N ILE A 83 -3.72 -4.13 53.76
CA ILE A 83 -4.79 -3.30 53.16
C ILE A 83 -4.34 -1.84 53.06
N THR A 84 -3.78 -1.27 54.13
CA THR A 84 -3.31 0.14 54.09
C THR A 84 -2.19 0.35 53.09
N GLN A 85 -1.27 -0.61 52.96
CA GLN A 85 -0.19 -0.52 51.96
C GLN A 85 -0.75 -0.57 50.53
N LEU A 86 -1.67 -1.50 50.25
CA LEU A 86 -2.31 -1.60 48.93
C LEU A 86 -3.15 -0.36 48.60
N GLU A 87 -3.79 0.25 49.59
CA GLU A 87 -4.53 1.51 49.40
C GLU A 87 -3.60 2.68 49.01
N GLU A 88 -2.43 2.79 49.65
CA GLU A 88 -1.41 3.79 49.29
C GLU A 88 -0.81 3.54 47.91
N GLU A 89 -0.48 2.28 47.58
CA GLU A 89 0.01 1.89 46.25
C GLU A 89 -1.04 2.19 45.16
N CYS A 90 -2.31 1.87 45.40
CA CYS A 90 -3.41 2.20 44.50
C CYS A 90 -3.56 3.72 44.31
N LYS A 91 -3.41 4.50 45.39
CA LYS A 91 -3.48 5.97 45.33
C LYS A 91 -2.34 6.55 44.50
N MET A 92 -1.12 6.03 44.68
CA MET A 92 0.06 6.44 43.92
C MET A 92 -0.07 6.07 42.44
N ALA A 93 -0.50 4.84 42.13
CA ALA A 93 -0.73 4.38 40.77
C ALA A 93 -1.78 5.26 40.05
N ARG A 94 -2.89 5.60 40.72
CA ARG A 94 -3.90 6.52 40.17
C ARG A 94 -3.32 7.91 39.88
N ALA A 95 -2.51 8.45 40.79
CA ALA A 95 -1.89 9.76 40.59
C ALA A 95 -0.88 9.76 39.43
N THR A 96 -0.13 8.68 39.23
CA THR A 96 0.78 8.51 38.09
C THR A 96 0.00 8.40 36.79
N HIS A 97 -1.03 7.55 36.74
CA HIS A 97 -1.87 7.39 35.56
C HIS A 97 -2.59 8.69 35.16
N GLN A 98 -3.07 9.48 36.13
CA GLN A 98 -3.67 10.79 35.87
C GLN A 98 -2.67 11.80 35.28
N ARG A 99 -1.41 11.75 35.70
CA ARG A 99 -0.32 12.57 35.13
C ARG A 99 -0.02 12.16 33.70
N GLU A 100 0.06 10.85 33.42
CA GLU A 100 0.25 10.32 32.06
C GLU A 100 -0.91 10.73 31.13
N ILE A 101 -2.16 10.56 31.56
CA ILE A 101 -3.34 10.99 30.79
C ILE A 101 -3.26 12.49 30.46
N HIS A 102 -2.87 13.33 31.43
CA HIS A 102 -2.71 14.77 31.17
C HIS A 102 -1.59 15.07 30.18
N SER A 103 -0.46 14.38 30.30
CA SER A 103 0.66 14.51 29.37
C SER A 103 0.26 14.13 27.94
N VAL A 104 -0.36 12.96 27.77
CA VAL A 104 -0.84 12.47 26.47
C VAL A 104 -1.88 13.41 25.87
N ARG A 105 -2.86 13.87 26.66
CA ARG A 105 -3.86 14.85 26.19
C ARG A 105 -3.22 16.16 25.72
N ARG A 106 -2.17 16.63 26.41
CA ARG A 106 -1.46 17.85 26.01
C ARG A 106 -0.70 17.63 24.70
N SER A 107 -0.05 16.48 24.55
CA SER A 107 0.63 16.09 23.31
C SER A 107 -0.33 16.01 22.13
N ASN A 108 -1.48 15.34 22.30
CA ASN A 108 -2.49 15.23 21.25
C ASN A 108 -3.05 16.59 20.83
N ARG A 109 -3.30 17.51 21.78
CA ARG A 109 -3.73 18.87 21.43
C ARG A 109 -2.68 19.61 20.60
N TYR A 110 -1.40 19.39 20.87
CA TYR A 110 -0.32 19.99 20.08
C TYR A 110 -0.26 19.40 18.67
N THR A 111 -0.42 18.08 18.52
CA THR A 111 -0.47 17.44 17.19
C THR A 111 -1.66 17.90 16.38
N ASP A 112 -2.84 18.07 16.99
CA ASP A 112 -4.04 18.58 16.32
C ASP A 112 -3.85 20.02 15.84
N GLN A 113 -3.23 20.87 16.66
CA GLN A 113 -2.88 22.24 16.29
C GLN A 113 -1.88 22.27 15.12
N LEU A 114 -0.86 21.41 15.15
CA LEU A 114 0.13 21.31 14.07
C LEU A 114 -0.53 20.83 12.76
N ALA A 115 -1.43 19.85 12.83
CA ALA A 115 -2.18 19.37 11.67
C ALA A 115 -3.04 20.48 11.07
N ALA A 116 -3.75 21.25 11.89
CA ALA A 116 -4.56 22.38 11.42
C ALA A 116 -3.72 23.48 10.75
N ILE A 117 -2.52 23.78 11.28
CA ILE A 117 -1.58 24.73 10.66
C ILE A 117 -1.07 24.19 9.32
N ARG A 118 -0.66 22.92 9.27
CA ARG A 118 -0.19 22.29 8.02
C ARG A 118 -1.25 22.29 6.95
N TYR A 119 -2.49 21.95 7.29
CA TYR A 119 -3.61 21.99 6.35
C TYR A 119 -3.82 23.40 5.77
N LYS A 120 -3.84 24.44 6.62
CA LYS A 120 -3.95 25.83 6.15
C LYS A 120 -2.79 26.24 5.24
N ASN A 121 -1.56 25.83 5.57
CA ASN A 121 -0.39 26.13 4.75
C ASN A 121 -0.45 25.40 3.40
N ILE A 122 -0.89 24.14 3.36
CA ILE A 122 -1.07 23.37 2.12
C ILE A 122 -2.10 24.07 1.22
N VAL A 123 -3.27 24.41 1.74
CA VAL A 123 -4.30 25.13 0.97
C VAL A 123 -3.78 26.48 0.47
N ALA A 124 -3.05 27.23 1.29
CA ALA A 124 -2.44 28.49 0.86
C ALA A 124 -1.39 28.28 -0.24
N ILE A 125 -0.55 27.26 -0.15
CA ILE A 125 0.42 26.89 -1.19
C ILE A 125 -0.31 26.49 -2.47
N GLU A 126 -1.35 25.67 -2.41
CA GLU A 126 -2.18 25.30 -3.57
C GLU A 126 -2.75 26.54 -4.25
N THR A 127 -3.36 27.46 -3.51
CA THR A 127 -3.88 28.72 -4.09
C THR A 127 -2.79 29.58 -4.73
N LEU A 128 -1.56 29.59 -4.18
CA LEU A 128 -0.42 30.28 -4.77
C LEU A 128 0.11 29.57 -6.03
N LEU A 129 0.10 28.23 -6.03
CA LEU A 129 0.47 27.41 -7.19
C LEU A 129 -0.56 27.53 -8.32
N GLU A 130 -1.84 27.62 -8.00
CA GLU A 130 -2.91 27.94 -8.95
C GLU A 130 -2.76 29.36 -9.51
N ALA A 131 -2.57 30.35 -8.63
CA ALA A 131 -2.40 31.75 -9.04
C ALA A 131 -1.14 31.99 -9.87
N SER A 132 -0.07 31.23 -9.61
CA SER A 132 1.17 31.26 -10.41
C SER A 132 1.08 30.43 -11.70
N GLY A 133 -0.01 29.68 -11.91
CA GLY A 133 -0.18 28.81 -13.06
C GLY A 133 0.64 27.51 -13.02
N ILE A 134 1.30 27.21 -11.90
CA ILE A 134 2.11 25.98 -11.73
C ILE A 134 1.21 24.74 -11.62
N LEU A 135 0.07 24.82 -10.93
CA LEU A 135 -0.84 23.67 -10.79
C LEU A 135 -1.52 23.27 -12.13
N PRO A 136 -2.05 24.21 -12.94
CA PRO A 136 -2.50 23.90 -14.31
C PRO A 136 -1.39 23.27 -15.16
N PHE A 137 -0.15 23.70 -14.95
CA PHE A 137 1.01 23.19 -15.68
C PHE A 137 1.36 21.74 -15.30
N THR A 138 1.39 21.39 -14.01
CA THR A 138 1.60 20.00 -13.58
C THR A 138 0.49 19.08 -14.08
N HIS A 139 -0.76 19.55 -14.03
CA HIS A 139 -1.88 18.79 -14.61
C HIS A 139 -1.74 18.57 -16.11
N LEU A 140 -1.22 19.55 -16.85
CA LEU A 140 -0.95 19.40 -18.28
C LEU A 140 0.14 18.36 -18.53
N LEU A 141 1.23 18.36 -17.75
CA LEU A 141 2.27 17.34 -17.82
C LEU A 141 1.70 15.93 -17.55
N ASP A 142 0.88 15.77 -16.51
CA ASP A 142 0.22 14.49 -16.22
C ASP A 142 -0.63 14.00 -17.41
N LYS A 143 -1.26 14.92 -18.17
CA LYS A 143 -2.04 14.56 -19.37
C LYS A 143 -1.14 14.16 -20.54
N VAL A 144 0.01 14.82 -20.71
CA VAL A 144 0.99 14.41 -21.72
C VAL A 144 1.55 13.02 -21.41
N ASP A 145 1.90 12.75 -20.16
CA ASP A 145 2.42 11.45 -19.73
C ASP A 145 1.37 10.34 -19.94
N ALA A 146 0.13 10.59 -19.52
CA ALA A 146 -0.97 9.64 -19.73
C ALA A 146 -1.24 9.38 -21.22
N PHE A 147 -1.09 10.40 -22.08
CA PHE A 147 -1.21 10.26 -23.52
C PHE A 147 -0.04 9.44 -24.11
N ASN A 148 1.19 9.80 -23.79
CA ASN A 148 2.40 9.10 -24.26
C ASN A 148 2.41 7.63 -23.82
N GLU A 149 1.96 7.33 -22.60
CA GLU A 149 1.85 5.95 -22.11
C GLU A 149 0.75 5.17 -22.86
N ALA A 150 -0.42 5.77 -23.12
CA ALA A 150 -1.48 5.12 -23.88
C ALA A 150 -1.04 4.79 -25.32
N VAL A 151 -0.33 5.71 -25.99
CA VAL A 151 0.29 5.46 -27.31
C VAL A 151 1.32 4.34 -27.21
N THR A 152 2.20 4.40 -26.21
CA THR A 152 3.26 3.41 -26.00
C THR A 152 2.67 2.01 -25.78
N GLN A 153 1.61 1.88 -24.99
CA GLN A 153 0.91 0.62 -24.77
C GLN A 153 0.27 0.09 -26.05
N ALA A 154 -0.42 0.94 -26.82
CA ALA A 154 -1.03 0.56 -28.08
C ALA A 154 0.02 0.10 -29.11
N ALA A 155 1.12 0.84 -29.25
CA ALA A 155 2.22 0.51 -30.15
C ALA A 155 2.95 -0.78 -29.73
N LYS A 156 3.27 -0.95 -28.43
CA LYS A 156 3.86 -2.19 -27.89
C LYS A 156 2.94 -3.39 -28.11
N PHE A 157 1.63 -3.22 -27.92
CA PHE A 157 0.67 -4.28 -28.16
C PHE A 157 0.69 -4.72 -29.62
N LEU A 158 0.61 -3.77 -30.55
CA LEU A 158 0.66 -4.08 -31.97
C LEU A 158 2.00 -4.73 -32.35
N ALA A 159 3.13 -4.14 -31.96
CA ALA A 159 4.47 -4.66 -32.27
C ALA A 159 4.67 -6.13 -31.82
N ARG A 160 4.04 -6.54 -30.72
CA ARG A 160 4.07 -7.93 -30.24
C ARG A 160 3.16 -8.89 -31.02
N ASN A 161 2.10 -8.38 -31.64
CA ASN A 161 1.03 -9.18 -32.24
C ASN A 161 0.98 -9.08 -33.78
N VAL A 162 1.76 -8.19 -34.38
CA VAL A 162 1.98 -8.16 -35.83
C VAL A 162 2.90 -9.30 -36.23
N VAL A 163 2.52 -9.97 -37.31
CA VAL A 163 3.37 -10.94 -38.01
C VAL A 163 3.54 -10.51 -39.44
N ARG A 164 4.60 -11.00 -40.08
CA ARG A 164 4.75 -10.86 -41.52
C ARG A 164 3.74 -11.77 -42.21
N ARG A 165 2.96 -11.18 -43.10
CA ARG A 165 2.05 -11.87 -43.99
C ARG A 165 1.88 -11.00 -45.21
N HIS A 166 2.41 -11.42 -46.35
CA HIS A 166 2.11 -10.76 -47.62
C HIS A 166 0.62 -10.91 -47.91
N PRO A 167 -0.17 -9.84 -47.80
CA PRO A 167 -1.53 -9.92 -48.25
C PRO A 167 -1.51 -9.97 -49.79
N GLU A 168 -2.40 -10.74 -50.40
CA GLU A 168 -2.61 -10.73 -51.86
C GLU A 168 -3.19 -9.37 -52.27
N VAL A 169 -2.32 -8.36 -52.37
CA VAL A 169 -2.68 -6.98 -52.66
C VAL A 169 -2.07 -6.61 -53.99
N PHE A 170 -2.88 -5.97 -54.84
CA PHE A 170 -2.42 -5.49 -56.13
C PHE A 170 -1.32 -4.43 -55.95
N PRO A 171 -0.28 -4.41 -56.81
CA PRO A 171 0.80 -3.43 -56.73
C PRO A 171 0.29 -1.97 -56.66
N GLU A 172 -0.78 -1.64 -57.39
CA GLU A 172 -1.37 -0.30 -57.41
C GLU A 172 -2.02 0.10 -56.08
N GLU A 173 -2.44 -0.87 -55.26
CA GLU A 173 -2.90 -0.61 -53.90
C GLU A 173 -1.73 -0.40 -52.93
N ILE A 174 -0.62 -1.12 -53.12
CA ILE A 174 0.60 -0.94 -52.32
C ILE A 174 1.19 0.43 -52.59
N ASP A 175 1.26 0.86 -53.86
CA ASP A 175 1.78 2.18 -54.24
C ASP A 175 0.93 3.31 -53.64
N ARG A 176 -0.40 3.19 -53.69
CA ARG A 176 -1.30 4.15 -53.04
C ARG A 176 -1.11 4.18 -51.53
N ALA A 177 -1.05 3.01 -50.89
CA ALA A 177 -0.79 2.91 -49.46
C ALA A 177 0.57 3.51 -49.09
N LEU A 178 1.61 3.32 -49.92
CA LEU A 178 2.93 3.89 -49.70
C LEU A 178 2.92 5.42 -49.78
N GLN A 179 2.18 6.01 -50.73
CA GLN A 179 2.01 7.46 -50.79
C GLN A 179 1.29 7.99 -49.55
N ASP A 180 0.24 7.31 -49.08
CA ASP A 180 -0.49 7.69 -47.86
C ASP A 180 0.43 7.63 -46.63
N VAL A 181 1.20 6.54 -46.48
CA VAL A 181 2.14 6.35 -45.37
C VAL A 181 3.27 7.37 -45.44
N LYS A 182 3.79 7.68 -46.62
CA LYS A 182 4.84 8.68 -46.83
C LYS A 182 4.35 10.10 -46.50
N ALA A 183 3.12 10.45 -46.87
CA ALA A 183 2.52 11.73 -46.50
C ALA A 183 2.32 11.85 -44.99
N LEU A 184 2.01 10.74 -44.32
CA LEU A 184 1.70 10.75 -42.90
C LEU A 184 2.94 10.69 -42.01
N MET A 185 3.89 9.81 -42.30
CA MET A 185 5.01 9.49 -41.43
C MET A 185 6.35 10.03 -41.94
N GLY A 186 6.40 10.44 -43.21
CA GLY A 186 7.62 10.88 -43.88
C GLY A 186 8.27 9.78 -44.73
N ARG A 187 9.39 10.14 -45.35
CA ARG A 187 10.09 9.32 -46.34
C ARG A 187 10.88 8.17 -45.70
N ARG A 188 11.62 8.42 -44.64
CA ARG A 188 12.52 7.45 -44.00
C ARG A 188 11.74 6.31 -43.36
N LEU A 189 10.68 6.62 -42.64
CA LEU A 189 9.82 5.58 -42.05
C LEU A 189 9.13 4.74 -43.14
N SER A 190 8.68 5.36 -44.23
CA SER A 190 8.04 4.64 -45.34
C SER A 190 9.04 3.79 -46.15
N GLU A 191 10.27 4.26 -46.34
CA GLU A 191 11.36 3.50 -46.96
C GLU A 191 11.83 2.33 -46.08
N ALA A 192 11.93 2.51 -44.77
CA ALA A 192 12.25 1.44 -43.82
C ALA A 192 11.17 0.34 -43.83
N LEU A 193 9.89 0.74 -43.82
CA LEU A 193 8.76 -0.19 -43.97
C LEU A 193 8.78 -0.96 -45.29
N SER A 194 9.09 -0.27 -46.38
CA SER A 194 9.17 -0.90 -47.71
C SER A 194 10.36 -1.85 -47.79
N SER A 195 11.50 -1.50 -47.21
CA SER A 195 12.68 -2.37 -47.16
C SER A 195 12.39 -3.63 -46.35
N GLN A 196 11.74 -3.50 -45.19
CA GLN A 196 11.28 -4.59 -44.34
C GLN A 196 10.40 -5.61 -45.08
N SER A 197 9.53 -5.15 -45.97
CA SER A 197 8.63 -6.06 -46.70
C SER A 197 9.37 -6.89 -47.75
N HIS A 198 10.51 -6.43 -48.29
CA HIS A 198 11.26 -7.14 -49.33
C HIS A 198 12.15 -8.27 -48.78
N TYR A 199 12.62 -8.17 -47.53
CA TYR A 199 13.45 -9.20 -46.89
C TYR A 199 12.70 -10.51 -46.54
N ALA A 200 11.40 -10.58 -46.81
CA ALA A 200 10.54 -11.71 -46.45
C ALA A 200 10.65 -12.93 -47.40
N SER A 201 11.52 -12.87 -48.40
CA SER A 201 11.76 -13.98 -49.34
C SER A 201 12.59 -15.12 -48.74
N GLU A 202 13.27 -14.90 -47.62
CA GLU A 202 14.16 -15.88 -47.00
C GLU A 202 13.54 -16.53 -45.75
N PRO A 203 13.53 -17.87 -45.65
CA PRO A 203 12.87 -18.58 -44.56
C PRO A 203 13.60 -18.44 -43.21
N GLU A 204 13.04 -17.60 -42.33
CA GLU A 204 12.91 -17.67 -40.85
C GLU A 204 14.00 -18.33 -39.96
N SER A 205 15.27 -18.44 -40.35
CA SER A 205 16.26 -19.17 -39.54
C SER A 205 17.08 -18.35 -38.54
N SER A 206 16.72 -17.11 -38.19
CA SER A 206 17.45 -16.37 -37.14
C SER A 206 16.54 -15.61 -36.18
N VAL A 207 16.76 -15.85 -34.88
CA VAL A 207 16.13 -15.17 -33.74
C VAL A 207 16.21 -13.64 -33.90
N ASN A 208 17.30 -13.15 -34.50
CA ASN A 208 17.57 -11.73 -34.75
C ASN A 208 16.49 -11.04 -35.62
N ILE A 209 15.86 -11.75 -36.57
CA ILE A 209 14.81 -11.18 -37.43
C ILE A 209 13.54 -10.86 -36.61
N THR A 210 13.24 -11.65 -35.59
CA THR A 210 12.03 -11.45 -34.77
C THR A 210 12.16 -10.28 -33.80
N THR A 211 13.36 -10.02 -33.28
CA THR A 211 13.65 -8.86 -32.43
C THR A 211 13.65 -7.58 -33.27
N SER A 212 14.36 -7.58 -34.41
CA SER A 212 14.36 -6.48 -35.39
C SER A 212 12.95 -6.05 -35.82
N LEU A 213 12.08 -7.03 -36.12
CA LEU A 213 10.70 -6.75 -36.49
C LEU A 213 9.91 -6.06 -35.37
N LYS A 214 10.12 -6.46 -34.10
CA LYS A 214 9.42 -5.86 -32.96
C LYS A 214 9.84 -4.42 -32.72
N ASP A 215 11.13 -4.12 -32.84
CA ASP A 215 11.64 -2.77 -32.59
C ASP A 215 11.22 -1.81 -33.71
N ILE A 216 11.32 -2.25 -34.97
CA ILE A 216 10.91 -1.42 -36.12
C ILE A 216 9.40 -1.22 -36.13
N SER A 217 8.63 -2.28 -35.91
CA SER A 217 7.18 -2.13 -35.80
C SER A 217 6.79 -1.22 -34.64
N ARG A 218 7.48 -1.28 -33.51
CA ARG A 218 7.24 -0.35 -32.41
C ARG A 218 7.52 1.10 -32.81
N ILE A 219 8.69 1.40 -33.39
CA ILE A 219 9.05 2.76 -33.80
C ILE A 219 8.01 3.31 -34.79
N VAL A 220 7.75 2.57 -35.85
CA VAL A 220 6.78 2.94 -36.88
C VAL A 220 5.39 3.16 -36.28
N LEU A 221 4.89 2.21 -35.50
CA LEU A 221 3.51 2.26 -35.00
C LEU A 221 3.34 3.35 -33.94
N GLN A 222 4.33 3.57 -33.08
CA GLN A 222 4.29 4.63 -32.08
C GLN A 222 4.32 6.00 -32.74
N SER A 223 5.23 6.23 -33.69
CA SER A 223 5.28 7.49 -34.45
C SER A 223 4.02 7.75 -35.26
N PHE A 224 3.47 6.71 -35.89
CA PHE A 224 2.18 6.80 -36.58
C PHE A 224 1.06 7.21 -35.62
N ILE A 225 0.88 6.51 -34.50
CA ILE A 225 -0.24 6.75 -33.58
C ILE A 225 -0.14 8.16 -33.01
N ILE A 226 1.05 8.63 -32.61
CA ILE A 226 1.25 10.01 -32.13
C ILE A 226 0.83 11.02 -33.19
N ARG A 227 1.40 10.90 -34.39
CA ARG A 227 1.14 11.85 -35.47
C ARG A 227 -0.35 11.84 -35.85
N PHE A 228 -0.96 10.67 -35.97
CA PHE A 228 -2.40 10.54 -36.21
C PHE A 228 -3.22 11.21 -35.10
N CYS A 229 -2.93 10.94 -33.83
CA CYS A 229 -3.68 11.49 -32.71
C CYS A 229 -3.58 13.02 -32.64
N VAL A 230 -2.36 13.57 -32.79
CA VAL A 230 -2.09 15.01 -32.68
C VAL A 230 -2.66 15.79 -33.88
N LEU A 231 -2.53 15.26 -35.10
CA LEU A 231 -3.11 15.91 -36.29
C LEU A 231 -4.64 16.03 -36.24
N ASN A 232 -5.30 15.15 -35.50
CA ASN A 232 -6.74 15.22 -35.29
C ASN A 232 -7.13 16.11 -34.10
N ILE A 233 -6.19 16.76 -33.40
CA ILE A 233 -6.52 17.78 -32.39
C ILE A 233 -6.65 19.12 -33.12
N GLN A 234 -7.85 19.41 -33.63
CA GLN A 234 -8.20 20.49 -34.58
C GLN A 234 -7.90 21.94 -34.14
N GLN A 235 -7.30 22.15 -32.97
CA GLN A 235 -6.99 23.49 -32.43
C GLN A 235 -5.52 23.68 -32.09
N LEU A 236 -4.69 22.66 -32.31
CA LEU A 236 -3.26 22.76 -32.11
C LEU A 236 -2.63 23.17 -33.43
N SER A 237 -2.08 24.38 -33.44
CA SER A 237 -1.04 24.71 -34.38
C SER A 237 0.13 23.77 -34.06
N VAL A 238 0.31 22.74 -34.89
CA VAL A 238 1.43 21.81 -34.76
C VAL A 238 2.59 22.45 -35.49
N TYR A 239 3.75 22.54 -34.84
CA TYR A 239 4.95 23.14 -35.43
C TYR A 239 6.07 22.14 -35.50
N THR A 240 6.91 22.36 -36.49
CA THR A 240 8.22 21.73 -36.58
C THR A 240 9.29 22.79 -36.62
N ARG A 241 10.46 22.43 -36.07
CA ARG A 241 11.64 23.29 -36.06
C ARG A 241 12.47 22.92 -37.28
N ASP A 242 12.60 23.83 -38.24
CA ASP A 242 13.62 23.73 -39.30
C ASP A 242 14.73 24.75 -39.01
N LYS A 243 15.89 24.24 -38.60
CA LYS A 243 17.22 24.89 -38.49
C LYS A 243 17.38 26.20 -37.73
N ASP A 244 16.31 26.91 -37.38
CA ASP A 244 16.21 28.10 -36.51
C ASP A 244 14.80 28.75 -36.58
N THR A 245 13.95 28.30 -37.49
CA THR A 245 12.57 28.76 -37.66
C THR A 245 11.57 27.68 -37.29
N TRP A 246 10.54 28.08 -36.57
CA TRP A 246 9.41 27.22 -36.23
C TRP A 246 8.32 27.42 -37.27
N GLU A 247 8.12 26.43 -38.14
CA GLU A 247 7.10 26.49 -39.19
C GLU A 247 5.86 25.69 -38.77
N PRO A 248 4.64 26.23 -38.95
CA PRO A 248 3.43 25.45 -38.76
C PRO A 248 3.39 24.33 -39.82
N ILE A 249 3.20 23.08 -39.39
CA ILE A 249 3.20 21.91 -40.28
C ILE A 249 2.08 22.02 -41.34
N PHE A 250 1.03 22.80 -41.08
CA PHE A 250 -0.11 22.93 -41.98
C PHE A 250 -0.64 24.37 -42.07
N GLU A 251 -0.27 25.07 -43.13
CA GLU A 251 -1.14 26.12 -43.67
C GLU A 251 -2.06 25.62 -44.81
N ASN A 252 -1.81 24.47 -45.47
CA ASN A 252 -2.49 24.21 -46.76
C ASN A 252 -2.86 22.79 -47.26
N SER A 253 -2.68 21.66 -46.55
CA SER A 253 -2.83 20.34 -47.22
C SER A 253 -3.75 19.27 -46.62
N LEU A 254 -4.28 19.43 -45.40
CA LEU A 254 -5.32 18.53 -44.87
C LEU A 254 -6.39 19.34 -44.14
N SER A 255 -7.24 20.01 -44.92
CA SER A 255 -8.44 20.69 -44.42
C SER A 255 -9.49 19.68 -43.95
N LEU A 256 -9.21 19.01 -42.83
CA LEU A 256 -10.23 18.40 -41.96
C LEU A 256 -11.04 19.52 -41.29
N SER A 257 -11.78 20.26 -42.13
CA SER A 257 -12.63 21.41 -41.82
C SER A 257 -13.91 21.05 -41.06
N SER A 258 -14.03 19.82 -40.57
CA SER A 258 -15.13 19.43 -39.70
C SER A 258 -14.86 20.00 -38.32
N THR A 259 -15.58 21.03 -37.89
CA THR A 259 -15.49 21.59 -36.53
C THR A 259 -15.93 20.62 -35.43
N GLU A 260 -16.43 19.45 -35.79
CA GLU A 260 -16.84 18.41 -34.86
C GLU A 260 -15.67 17.46 -34.56
N THR A 261 -15.33 17.37 -33.26
CA THR A 261 -14.45 16.32 -32.73
C THR A 261 -15.02 14.95 -33.11
N PRO A 262 -14.23 14.06 -33.73
CA PRO A 262 -14.73 12.75 -34.15
C PRO A 262 -15.21 11.98 -32.92
N THR A 263 -16.36 11.29 -33.02
CA THR A 263 -16.80 10.35 -32.00
C THR A 263 -15.76 9.23 -31.81
N LEU A 264 -15.79 8.54 -30.67
CA LEU A 264 -14.91 7.39 -30.41
C LEU A 264 -14.92 6.38 -31.56
N ASP A 265 -16.11 6.02 -32.07
CA ASP A 265 -16.24 5.08 -33.19
C ASP A 265 -15.65 5.63 -34.49
N GLY A 266 -15.85 6.92 -34.77
CA GLY A 266 -15.25 7.60 -35.93
C GLY A 266 -13.72 7.65 -35.84
N PHE A 267 -13.19 7.91 -34.65
CA PHE A 267 -11.75 7.85 -34.35
C PHE A 267 -11.20 6.45 -34.59
N LYS A 268 -11.83 5.41 -34.02
CA LYS A 268 -11.43 4.01 -34.21
C LYS A 268 -11.43 3.63 -35.68
N ALA A 269 -12.50 3.92 -36.41
CA ALA A 269 -12.62 3.59 -37.82
C ALA A 269 -11.54 4.29 -38.68
N SER A 270 -11.28 5.58 -38.40
CA SER A 270 -10.26 6.35 -39.13
C SER A 270 -8.84 5.84 -38.83
N LEU A 271 -8.51 5.59 -37.56
CA LEU A 271 -7.22 5.05 -37.16
C LEU A 271 -6.97 3.68 -37.79
N LEU A 272 -7.94 2.76 -37.69
CA LEU A 272 -7.82 1.41 -38.24
C LEU A 272 -7.70 1.40 -39.77
N ARG A 273 -8.40 2.31 -40.45
CA ARG A 273 -8.28 2.47 -41.91
C ARG A 273 -6.86 2.89 -42.30
N THR A 274 -6.29 3.88 -41.64
CA THR A 274 -4.93 4.36 -41.94
C THR A 274 -3.87 3.32 -41.54
N LEU A 275 -4.08 2.64 -40.41
CA LEU A 275 -3.23 1.53 -39.97
C LEU A 275 -3.23 0.39 -41.00
N SER A 276 -4.35 0.15 -41.69
CA SER A 276 -4.41 -0.83 -42.77
C SER A 276 -3.47 -0.48 -43.93
N SER A 277 -3.24 0.80 -44.24
CA SER A 277 -2.27 1.21 -45.27
C SER A 277 -0.85 0.88 -44.84
N ILE A 278 -0.49 1.15 -43.57
CA ILE A 278 0.81 0.78 -43.00
C ILE A 278 1.02 -0.73 -43.08
N PHE A 279 0.02 -1.52 -42.68
CA PHE A 279 0.10 -2.98 -42.73
C PHE A 279 0.24 -3.52 -44.16
N LYS A 280 -0.41 -2.91 -45.15
CA LYS A 280 -0.23 -3.28 -46.57
C LYS A 280 1.20 -3.05 -47.04
N VAL A 281 1.77 -1.86 -46.77
CA VAL A 281 3.14 -1.51 -47.18
C VAL A 281 4.18 -2.39 -46.49
N ALA A 282 4.01 -2.61 -45.19
CA ALA A 282 4.93 -3.38 -44.36
C ALA A 282 4.80 -4.90 -44.56
N GLY A 283 3.73 -5.37 -45.22
CA GLY A 283 3.38 -6.78 -45.29
C GLY A 283 3.08 -7.36 -43.90
N TRP A 284 2.41 -6.60 -43.03
CA TRP A 284 2.06 -7.00 -41.67
C TRP A 284 0.60 -7.42 -41.55
N ALA A 285 0.32 -8.30 -40.61
CA ALA A 285 -1.04 -8.65 -40.21
C ALA A 285 -1.11 -8.92 -38.71
N ILE A 286 -2.24 -8.58 -38.08
CA ILE A 286 -2.56 -9.02 -36.72
C ILE A 286 -3.22 -10.41 -36.81
N ILE A 287 -2.58 -11.42 -36.20
CA ILE A 287 -3.14 -12.78 -36.13
C ILE A 287 -4.28 -12.83 -35.11
N GLY A 288 -5.38 -13.46 -35.50
CA GLY A 288 -6.48 -13.80 -34.59
C GLY A 288 -7.48 -12.67 -34.38
N THR A 289 -8.76 -13.04 -34.26
CA THR A 289 -9.84 -12.11 -33.96
C THR A 289 -9.74 -11.56 -32.54
N LYS A 290 -9.21 -12.36 -31.60
CA LYS A 290 -8.96 -11.96 -30.21
C LYS A 290 -8.01 -10.76 -30.12
N ASN A 291 -6.83 -10.83 -30.75
CA ASN A 291 -5.85 -9.75 -30.70
C ASN A 291 -6.37 -8.44 -31.35
N ARG A 292 -7.23 -8.56 -32.37
CA ARG A 292 -7.89 -7.39 -32.97
C ARG A 292 -8.92 -6.75 -32.03
N SER A 293 -9.67 -7.57 -31.30
CA SER A 293 -10.59 -7.09 -30.26
C SER A 293 -9.83 -6.40 -29.13
N GLU A 294 -8.78 -7.03 -28.61
CA GLU A 294 -7.95 -6.45 -27.54
C GLU A 294 -7.30 -5.13 -27.97
N PHE A 295 -6.82 -5.03 -29.22
CA PHE A 295 -6.32 -3.76 -29.74
C PHE A 295 -7.43 -2.70 -29.82
N SER A 296 -8.63 -3.08 -30.27
CA SER A 296 -9.79 -2.17 -30.32
C SER A 296 -10.17 -1.65 -28.93
N ASP A 297 -9.99 -2.45 -27.89
CA ASP A 297 -10.25 -2.05 -26.50
C ASP A 297 -9.19 -1.05 -25.99
N LEU A 298 -7.93 -1.16 -26.45
CA LEU A 298 -6.87 -0.18 -26.16
C LEU A 298 -7.09 1.19 -26.81
N LEU A 299 -7.98 1.29 -27.81
CA LEU A 299 -8.31 2.57 -28.44
C LEU A 299 -9.19 3.46 -27.57
N ASP A 300 -9.92 2.90 -26.59
CA ASP A 300 -10.75 3.66 -25.64
C ASP A 300 -9.90 4.55 -24.72
N PRO A 301 -8.93 4.01 -23.96
CA PRO A 301 -8.06 4.84 -23.13
C PRO A 301 -7.18 5.79 -23.95
N LEU A 302 -6.78 5.39 -25.17
CA LEU A 302 -6.03 6.27 -26.08
C LEU A 302 -6.88 7.47 -26.55
N TYR A 303 -8.14 7.24 -26.92
CA TYR A 303 -9.05 8.33 -27.28
C TYR A 303 -9.33 9.23 -26.07
N GLY A 304 -9.55 8.64 -24.90
CA GLY A 304 -9.78 9.38 -23.64
C GLY A 304 -8.59 10.25 -23.23
N SER A 305 -7.37 9.74 -23.34
CA SER A 305 -6.15 10.50 -23.04
C SER A 305 -5.90 11.60 -24.09
N ARG A 306 -6.17 11.34 -25.37
CA ARG A 306 -6.13 12.35 -26.44
C ARG A 306 -7.10 13.51 -26.17
N GLU A 307 -8.36 13.21 -25.86
CA GLU A 307 -9.36 14.26 -25.56
C GLU A 307 -9.02 15.01 -24.27
N SER A 308 -8.49 14.31 -23.26
CA SER A 308 -8.02 14.95 -22.02
C SER A 308 -6.86 15.91 -22.28
N LEU A 309 -5.89 15.52 -23.13
CA LEU A 309 -4.78 16.38 -23.53
C LEU A 309 -5.28 17.58 -24.33
N ARG A 310 -6.19 17.38 -25.29
CA ARG A 310 -6.80 18.47 -26.07
C ARG A 310 -7.47 19.49 -25.15
N ALA A 311 -8.31 19.02 -24.22
CA ALA A 311 -9.00 19.90 -23.27
C ALA A 311 -7.99 20.64 -22.39
N ALA A 312 -6.99 19.93 -21.85
CA ALA A 312 -5.97 20.52 -21.00
C ALA A 312 -5.20 21.63 -21.73
N VAL A 313 -4.79 21.44 -22.99
CA VAL A 313 -4.08 22.46 -23.78
C VAL A 313 -5.00 23.62 -24.18
N ALA A 314 -6.28 23.36 -24.47
CA ALA A 314 -7.24 24.41 -24.81
C ALA A 314 -7.60 25.30 -23.61
N ASP A 315 -7.64 24.71 -22.41
CA ASP A 315 -8.01 25.41 -21.18
C ASP A 315 -6.83 26.20 -20.55
N THR A 316 -5.61 26.05 -21.06
CA THR A 316 -4.42 26.56 -20.35
C THR A 316 -3.95 27.96 -20.77
N PHE A 317 -3.75 28.80 -19.74
CA PHE A 317 -3.06 30.09 -19.66
C PHE A 317 -3.63 31.27 -20.47
N ALA A 318 -4.31 32.18 -19.77
CA ALA A 318 -4.68 33.50 -20.31
C ALA A 318 -3.48 34.36 -20.77
N SER A 319 -2.25 34.00 -20.34
CA SER A 319 -1.02 34.77 -20.57
C SER A 319 -0.07 34.16 -21.60
N ALA A 320 -0.28 32.92 -22.04
CA ALA A 320 0.59 32.26 -23.02
C ALA A 320 -0.13 31.11 -23.73
N LYS A 321 0.11 30.95 -25.03
CA LYS A 321 -0.41 29.80 -25.76
C LYS A 321 0.54 28.61 -25.57
N ILE A 322 0.05 27.46 -25.12
CA ILE A 322 0.81 26.22 -25.12
C ILE A 322 0.38 25.39 -26.32
N GLU A 323 1.35 24.76 -26.97
CA GLU A 323 1.13 23.92 -28.14
C GLU A 323 1.87 22.60 -27.97
N VAL A 324 1.36 21.57 -28.65
CA VAL A 324 2.00 20.24 -28.66
C VAL A 324 3.14 20.26 -29.67
N LEU A 325 4.30 19.79 -29.22
CA LEU A 325 5.51 19.73 -30.02
C LEU A 325 5.66 18.33 -30.64
N LEU A 326 5.85 18.30 -31.96
CA LEU A 326 6.30 17.14 -32.70
C LEU A 326 7.64 17.48 -33.38
N ALA A 327 8.54 16.51 -33.46
CA ALA A 327 9.72 16.61 -34.30
C ALA A 327 9.44 16.00 -35.67
N ASP A 328 9.73 16.76 -36.72
CA ASP A 328 9.55 16.29 -38.10
C ASP A 328 10.64 15.31 -38.48
N GLU A 329 10.28 14.39 -39.38
CA GLU A 329 11.25 13.50 -39.99
C GLU A 329 12.29 14.32 -40.79
N GLY A 330 13.56 14.00 -40.59
CA GLY A 330 14.69 14.56 -41.33
C GLY A 330 15.30 15.82 -40.70
N VAL A 331 14.66 16.38 -39.66
CA VAL A 331 15.21 17.46 -38.83
C VAL A 331 16.42 16.94 -38.05
N VAL A 332 17.44 17.79 -37.88
CA VAL A 332 18.63 17.45 -37.09
C VAL A 332 18.24 17.35 -35.62
N PHE A 333 18.71 16.31 -34.94
CA PHE A 333 18.48 16.13 -33.51
C PHE A 333 19.13 17.26 -32.72
N GLU A 334 18.36 17.84 -31.79
CA GLU A 334 18.81 18.92 -30.91
C GLU A 334 18.38 18.59 -29.48
N ASP A 335 19.35 18.39 -28.59
CA ASP A 335 19.10 18.02 -27.18
C ASP A 335 18.32 19.09 -26.40
N GLU A 336 18.40 20.36 -26.86
CA GLU A 336 17.66 21.48 -26.28
C GLU A 336 16.13 21.43 -26.52
N VAL A 337 15.66 20.59 -27.45
CA VAL A 337 14.25 20.54 -27.89
C VAL A 337 13.68 19.14 -27.90
N THR A 338 14.52 18.13 -28.11
CA THR A 338 14.14 16.74 -28.26
C THR A 338 14.95 15.85 -27.33
N THR A 339 14.42 14.68 -26.99
CA THR A 339 15.14 13.66 -26.23
C THR A 339 15.21 12.36 -27.03
N ASP A 340 16.38 11.73 -27.05
CA ASP A 340 16.56 10.41 -27.66
C ASP A 340 15.72 9.39 -26.86
N PHE A 341 14.79 8.71 -27.54
CA PHE A 341 13.91 7.72 -26.92
C PHE A 341 14.65 6.47 -26.44
N PHE A 342 15.76 6.11 -27.07
CA PHE A 342 16.53 4.92 -26.74
C PHE A 342 17.77 5.22 -25.89
N GLU A 343 18.04 6.50 -25.60
CA GLU A 343 19.18 6.97 -24.79
C GLU A 343 20.53 6.42 -25.29
N THR A 344 20.70 6.30 -26.61
CA THR A 344 21.88 5.65 -27.21
C THR A 344 22.92 6.61 -27.77
N HIS A 345 22.73 7.91 -27.54
CA HIS A 345 23.56 8.95 -28.15
C HIS A 345 24.90 9.17 -27.48
N ASP A 346 25.96 9.03 -28.28
CA ASP A 346 27.24 9.71 -28.09
C ASP A 346 27.13 11.15 -28.65
N GLU A 347 27.55 12.14 -27.87
CA GLU A 347 27.28 13.59 -28.00
C GLU A 347 27.70 14.28 -29.34
N GLU A 348 28.25 13.56 -30.34
CA GLU A 348 28.96 14.18 -31.48
C GLU A 348 28.35 13.95 -32.87
N ARG A 349 27.15 13.39 -33.00
CA ARG A 349 26.57 13.07 -34.32
C ARG A 349 25.47 14.04 -34.76
N ASN A 350 25.59 14.54 -36.00
CA ASN A 350 24.52 15.21 -36.75
C ASN A 350 23.43 14.20 -37.12
N GLU A 351 22.84 13.56 -36.12
CA GLU A 351 21.76 12.62 -36.30
C GLU A 351 20.49 13.35 -36.67
N LYS A 352 19.59 12.62 -37.31
CA LYS A 352 18.33 13.17 -37.77
C LYS A 352 17.19 12.34 -37.22
N VAL A 353 16.11 13.05 -36.94
CA VAL A 353 14.86 12.47 -36.46
C VAL A 353 14.25 11.61 -37.55
N VAL A 354 13.85 10.40 -37.18
CA VAL A 354 13.09 9.48 -38.02
C VAL A 354 11.61 9.54 -37.68
N GLY A 355 11.26 9.75 -36.42
CA GLY A 355 9.88 9.97 -36.00
C GLY A 355 9.76 10.42 -34.55
N THR A 356 8.64 11.06 -34.22
CA THR A 356 8.31 11.39 -32.83
C THR A 356 7.79 10.16 -32.11
N MET A 357 8.38 9.79 -30.98
CA MET A 357 8.01 8.67 -30.12
C MET A 357 7.23 9.10 -28.87
N GLY A 358 7.28 10.38 -28.51
CA GLY A 358 6.50 10.97 -27.42
C GLY A 358 6.31 12.47 -27.68
N VAL A 359 5.13 13.00 -27.37
CA VAL A 359 4.85 14.41 -27.62
C VAL A 359 5.53 15.30 -26.59
N GLY A 360 6.03 16.44 -27.04
CA GLY A 360 6.53 17.51 -26.19
C GLY A 360 5.53 18.65 -26.03
N LEU A 361 5.94 19.71 -25.35
CA LEU A 361 5.17 20.95 -25.20
C LEU A 361 6.06 22.14 -25.50
N VAL A 362 5.49 23.15 -26.16
CA VAL A 362 6.16 24.42 -26.44
C VAL A 362 5.30 25.58 -25.96
N LYS A 363 5.93 26.56 -25.32
CA LYS A 363 5.30 27.83 -24.92
C LYS A 363 5.50 28.84 -26.03
N VAL A 364 4.41 29.39 -26.56
CA VAL A 364 4.45 30.52 -27.49
C VAL A 364 4.24 31.81 -26.71
N VAL A 365 5.24 32.68 -26.76
CA VAL A 365 5.22 34.01 -26.19
C VAL A 365 5.27 35.02 -27.33
N VAL A 366 4.19 35.77 -27.51
CA VAL A 366 4.13 36.82 -28.52
C VAL A 366 4.64 38.12 -27.89
N THR A 367 5.80 38.60 -28.31
CA THR A 367 6.38 39.87 -27.86
C THR A 367 6.27 40.94 -28.96
N PRO A 368 6.11 42.22 -28.62
CA PRO A 368 6.21 43.30 -29.60
C PRO A 368 7.64 43.36 -30.17
N GLY A 369 7.79 43.18 -31.47
CA GLY A 369 9.07 43.31 -32.16
C GLY A 369 9.47 44.77 -32.36
N ALA A 370 10.77 45.02 -32.55
CA ALA A 370 11.35 46.36 -32.65
C ALA A 370 10.83 47.18 -33.85
N ASP A 371 10.48 46.52 -34.96
CA ASP A 371 10.17 47.16 -36.25
C ASP A 371 8.71 46.94 -36.73
N THR A 372 7.72 47.02 -35.84
CA THR A 372 6.25 46.99 -36.12
C THR A 372 5.57 45.61 -36.29
N GLY A 373 6.30 44.50 -36.19
CA GLY A 373 5.72 43.14 -36.18
C GLY A 373 5.60 42.55 -34.77
N LEU A 374 4.61 41.67 -34.55
CA LEU A 374 4.60 40.77 -33.39
C LEU A 374 5.66 39.68 -33.63
N GLN A 375 6.58 39.47 -32.70
CA GLN A 375 7.56 38.38 -32.75
C GLN A 375 7.06 37.23 -31.87
N GLU A 376 6.95 36.04 -32.45
CA GLU A 376 6.63 34.84 -31.69
C GLU A 376 7.93 34.18 -31.21
N GLN A 377 8.14 34.18 -29.90
CA GLN A 377 9.19 33.39 -29.26
C GLN A 377 8.61 32.07 -28.78
N ARG A 378 9.19 30.97 -29.25
CA ARG A 378 8.82 29.61 -28.83
C ARG A 378 9.87 29.06 -27.90
N LYS A 379 9.46 28.60 -26.72
CA LYS A 379 10.34 27.99 -25.71
C LYS A 379 9.89 26.57 -25.42
N SER A 380 10.77 25.60 -25.63
CA SER A 380 10.51 24.21 -25.25
C SER A 380 10.24 24.13 -23.75
N ILE A 381 9.18 23.42 -23.40
CA ILE A 381 8.74 23.19 -22.02
C ILE A 381 9.05 21.74 -21.65
N LEU A 382 8.63 20.84 -22.53
CA LEU A 382 8.81 19.41 -22.43
C LEU A 382 9.33 18.95 -23.78
N HIS A 383 10.45 18.25 -23.78
CA HIS A 383 11.09 17.82 -25.02
C HIS A 383 10.27 16.70 -25.65
N ALA A 384 10.12 16.73 -26.98
CA ALA A 384 9.52 15.61 -27.68
C ALA A 384 10.51 14.45 -27.70
N GLN A 385 10.05 13.24 -27.37
CA GLN A 385 10.87 12.05 -27.50
C GLN A 385 10.92 11.64 -28.97
N VAL A 386 12.09 11.32 -29.49
CA VAL A 386 12.29 11.02 -30.91
C VAL A 386 13.05 9.71 -31.10
N ALA A 387 12.76 9.01 -32.19
CA ALA A 387 13.60 7.93 -32.71
C ALA A 387 14.53 8.52 -33.77
N LEU A 388 15.79 8.11 -33.73
CA LEU A 388 16.86 8.65 -34.56
C LEU A 388 17.23 7.66 -35.67
N GLU A 389 18.02 8.12 -36.64
CA GLU A 389 18.46 7.25 -37.74
C GLU A 389 19.26 6.05 -37.23
N SER A 390 20.14 6.27 -36.27
CA SER A 390 20.91 5.20 -35.64
C SER A 390 20.03 4.15 -34.96
N ASP A 391 18.91 4.54 -34.34
CA ASP A 391 17.96 3.61 -33.74
C ASP A 391 17.26 2.75 -34.79
N MET A 392 16.89 3.36 -35.92
CA MET A 392 16.28 2.65 -37.03
C MET A 392 17.28 1.68 -37.68
N GLU A 393 18.53 2.11 -37.88
CA GLU A 393 19.61 1.27 -38.41
C GLU A 393 19.91 0.10 -37.47
N ARG A 394 20.02 0.35 -36.16
CA ARG A 394 20.23 -0.68 -35.13
C ARG A 394 19.07 -1.66 -35.08
N ALA A 395 17.84 -1.17 -35.23
CA ALA A 395 16.67 -2.03 -35.28
C ALA A 395 16.60 -2.84 -36.58
N LEU A 396 17.15 -2.34 -37.70
CA LEU A 396 17.20 -3.05 -38.99
C LEU A 396 18.29 -4.11 -39.01
N ASP A 397 19.44 -3.81 -38.41
CA ASP A 397 20.58 -4.70 -38.28
C ASP A 397 20.98 -4.83 -36.80
N PRO A 398 20.26 -5.64 -36.01
CA PRO A 398 20.61 -5.85 -34.61
C PRO A 398 21.96 -6.56 -34.56
N GLN A 399 23.00 -5.79 -34.27
CA GLN A 399 24.32 -6.33 -33.97
C GLN A 399 24.15 -7.38 -32.86
N PRO A 400 24.78 -8.56 -32.94
CA PRO A 400 24.79 -9.48 -31.82
C PRO A 400 25.31 -8.68 -30.63
N GLU A 401 24.53 -8.61 -29.55
CA GLU A 401 24.98 -8.02 -28.30
C GLU A 401 26.38 -8.55 -28.09
N ARG A 402 27.40 -7.67 -28.16
CA ARG A 402 28.74 -8.06 -27.76
C ARG A 402 28.50 -8.54 -26.35
N GLY A 403 28.59 -9.86 -26.16
CA GLY A 403 28.53 -10.42 -24.82
C GLY A 403 29.44 -9.53 -24.02
N GLU A 404 28.89 -8.91 -22.98
CA GLU A 404 29.72 -8.27 -21.99
C GLU A 404 30.74 -9.35 -21.66
N ASP A 405 31.95 -9.20 -22.22
CA ASP A 405 33.12 -9.90 -21.78
C ASP A 405 33.22 -9.39 -20.34
N LEU A 406 32.49 -10.06 -19.45
CA LEU A 406 32.78 -10.13 -18.05
C LEU A 406 34.22 -10.57 -18.05
N SER A 407 35.12 -9.59 -18.04
CA SER A 407 36.53 -9.83 -17.87
C SER A 407 36.62 -10.69 -16.63
N ASP A 408 37.08 -11.94 -16.82
CA ASP A 408 37.36 -12.92 -15.77
C ASP A 408 38.37 -12.40 -14.70
N ASP A 409 38.74 -11.12 -14.77
CA ASP A 409 39.71 -10.45 -13.90
C ASP A 409 39.12 -9.93 -12.58
N ASP A 410 37.79 -9.99 -12.34
CA ASP A 410 37.18 -9.53 -11.07
C ASP A 410 36.61 -10.64 -10.17
N ILE A 411 36.95 -11.91 -10.39
CA ILE A 411 36.73 -12.96 -9.37
C ILE A 411 37.96 -13.02 -8.45
N GLU A 412 38.17 -11.96 -7.67
CA GLU A 412 38.94 -12.07 -6.44
C GLU A 412 38.13 -12.92 -5.45
N CYS A 413 38.45 -14.21 -5.41
CA CYS A 413 38.03 -15.14 -4.37
C CYS A 413 38.58 -14.66 -3.01
N ASP A 414 37.89 -13.73 -2.34
CA ASP A 414 38.15 -13.48 -0.93
C ASP A 414 37.54 -14.63 -0.13
N GLY A 415 38.37 -15.64 0.07
CA GLY A 415 38.07 -16.79 0.90
C GLY A 415 38.03 -16.40 2.37
N THR A 416 36.85 -16.03 2.86
CA THR A 416 36.55 -16.13 4.29
C THR A 416 35.20 -16.82 4.51
N PRO A 417 35.19 -18.06 5.04
CA PRO A 417 33.95 -18.69 5.49
C PRO A 417 33.47 -18.05 6.80
N PRO A 418 32.15 -17.91 6.99
CA PRO A 418 31.61 -17.40 8.24
C PRO A 418 31.73 -18.46 9.33
N TRP A 419 32.40 -18.10 10.42
CA TRP A 419 32.14 -18.66 11.75
C TRP A 419 31.30 -17.65 12.52
#